data_AF-A0A942F0A0-F1
#
_entry.id   AF-A0A942F0A0-F1
#
_cell.length_a   1.000
_cell.length_b   1.000
_cell.length_c   1.000
_cell.angle_alpha   90.00
_cell.angle_beta   90.00
_cell.angle_gamma   90.00
#
_symmetry.space_group_name_H-M   'P 1'
#
loop_
_entity.id
_entity.type
_entity.pdbx_description
1 polymer ?
#
loop_
_entity_poly.entity_id
_entity_poly.type
_entity_poly.pdbx_seq_one_letter_code
_entity_poly.pdbx_strand_id
1 'polypeptide(L)'
;MATKKRYSQAARVQGILRSLEARHEITIGKLAEEFGVTKRTLYRDIKALEDAGYPLVSEVIEGFLRKEVENVAKYHFAWRCKRC
;
A
#
# COMPACT_ATOMS: atom_id res chain seq x y z
N MET A 1 11.43 -13.60 -14.94
CA MET A 1 11.40 -13.57 -13.46
C MET A 1 11.83 -12.18 -13.02
N ALA A 2 10.94 -11.39 -12.43
CA ALA A 2 11.29 -10.07 -11.92
C ALA A 2 12.30 -10.22 -10.79
N THR A 3 13.45 -9.56 -10.90
CA THR A 3 14.51 -9.60 -9.88
C THR A 3 14.00 -8.90 -8.61
N LYS A 4 14.02 -9.60 -7.48
CA LYS A 4 13.54 -9.07 -6.20
C LYS A 4 14.48 -7.96 -5.74
N LYS A 5 14.08 -6.71 -5.93
CA LYS A 5 14.90 -5.56 -5.57
C LYS A 5 15.02 -5.49 -4.04
N ARG A 6 16.25 -5.56 -3.52
CA ARG A 6 16.50 -5.56 -2.06
C ARG A 6 16.40 -4.14 -1.52
N TYR A 7 15.18 -3.71 -1.23
CA TYR A 7 14.94 -2.45 -0.52
C TYR A 7 15.15 -2.65 0.98
N SER A 8 15.86 -1.71 1.62
CA SER A 8 15.81 -1.57 3.08
C SER A 8 14.37 -1.25 3.50
N GLN A 9 14.00 -1.56 4.74
CA GLN A 9 12.63 -1.32 5.21
C GLN A 9 12.27 0.17 5.14
N ALA A 10 13.17 1.07 5.53
CA ALA A 10 13.00 2.51 5.38
C ALA A 10 12.80 2.94 3.92
N ALA A 11 13.61 2.44 2.98
CA ALA A 11 13.47 2.79 1.56
C ALA A 11 12.14 2.32 0.98
N ARG A 12 11.64 1.16 1.42
CA ARG A 12 10.35 0.63 0.98
C ARG A 12 9.18 1.42 1.56
N VAL A 13 9.21 1.76 2.85
CA VAL A 13 8.19 2.59 3.49
C VAL A 13 8.09 3.96 2.81
N GLN A 14 9.23 4.61 2.56
CA GLN A 14 9.29 5.88 1.81
C GLN A 14 8.79 5.74 0.37
N GLY A 15 9.11 4.63 -0.30
CA GLY A 15 8.58 4.31 -1.63
C GLY A 15 7.06 4.15 -1.63
N ILE A 16 6.51 3.39 -0.69
CA ILE A 16 5.06 3.17 -0.53
C ILE A 16 4.36 4.52 -0.32
N LEU A 17 4.90 5.38 0.54
CA LEU A 17 4.37 6.72 0.79
C LEU A 17 4.29 7.53 -0.52
N ARG A 18 5.38 7.58 -1.30
CA ARG A 18 5.39 8.28 -2.59
C ARG A 18 4.40 7.68 -3.60
N SER A 19 4.28 6.35 -3.66
CA SER A 19 3.32 5.69 -4.53
C SER A 19 1.87 6.03 -4.14
N LEU A 20 1.57 6.16 -2.84
CA LEU A 20 0.28 6.62 -2.32
C LEU A 20 0.04 8.12 -2.56
N GLU A 21 1.10 8.95 -2.56
CA GLU A 21 0.97 10.38 -2.86
C GLU A 21 0.74 10.65 -4.35
N ALA A 22 1.33 9.82 -5.21
CA ALA A 22 1.21 9.90 -6.66
C ALA A 22 -0.09 9.27 -7.19
N ARG A 23 -0.59 8.23 -6.51
CA ARG A 23 -1.81 7.50 -6.89
C ARG A 23 -2.77 7.52 -5.71
N HIS A 24 -3.88 8.24 -5.88
CA HIS A 24 -4.90 8.39 -4.84
C HIS A 24 -5.52 7.06 -4.39
N GLU A 25 -5.52 6.05 -5.24
CA GLU A 25 -6.07 4.72 -4.93
C GLU A 25 -5.13 3.64 -5.46
N ILE A 26 -4.58 2.82 -4.56
CA ILE A 26 -3.76 1.67 -4.93
C ILE A 26 -4.05 0.48 -4.01
N THR A 27 -3.93 -0.72 -4.57
CA THR A 27 -4.16 -1.97 -3.86
C THR A 27 -2.86 -2.55 -3.32
N ILE A 28 -2.95 -3.31 -2.23
CA ILE A 28 -1.80 -4.03 -1.65
C ILE A 28 -1.13 -4.95 -2.66
N GLY A 29 -1.92 -5.65 -3.48
CA GLY A 29 -1.38 -6.57 -4.50
C GLY A 29 -0.45 -5.86 -5.48
N LYS A 30 -0.89 -4.70 -6.00
CA LYS A 30 -0.08 -3.89 -6.93
C LYS A 30 1.18 -3.33 -6.27
N LEU A 31 1.08 -2.84 -5.03
CA LEU A 31 2.26 -2.38 -4.28
C LEU A 31 3.23 -3.54 -4.00
N ALA A 32 2.72 -4.71 -3.60
CA ALA A 32 3.54 -5.89 -3.35
C ALA A 32 4.31 -6.32 -4.60
N GLU A 33 3.66 -6.30 -5.77
CA GLU A 33 4.28 -6.57 -7.06
C GLU A 33 5.33 -5.50 -7.43
N GLU A 34 4.98 -4.21 -7.32
CA GLU A 34 5.85 -3.07 -7.64
C GLU A 34 7.15 -3.07 -6.82
N PHE A 35 7.05 -3.39 -5.53
CA PHE A 35 8.20 -3.46 -4.63
C PHE A 35 8.84 -4.87 -4.56
N GLY A 36 8.27 -5.87 -5.26
CA GLY A 36 8.74 -7.25 -5.23
C GLY A 36 8.70 -7.89 -3.84
N VAL A 37 7.74 -7.52 -3.00
CA VAL A 37 7.58 -8.04 -1.63
C VAL A 37 6.31 -8.85 -1.48
N THR A 38 6.17 -9.55 -0.34
CA THR A 38 4.92 -10.26 -0.05
C THR A 38 3.88 -9.28 0.48
N LYS A 39 2.58 -9.61 0.31
CA LYS A 39 1.48 -8.83 0.90
C LYS A 39 1.66 -8.65 2.41
N ARG A 40 2.08 -9.70 3.14
CA ARG A 40 2.37 -9.65 4.59
C ARG A 40 3.45 -8.63 4.95
N THR A 41 4.50 -8.52 4.14
CA THR A 41 5.56 -7.51 4.34
C THR A 41 4.95 -6.11 4.19
N LEU A 42 4.15 -5.92 3.15
CA LEU A 42 3.51 -4.64 2.87
C LEU A 42 2.53 -4.23 3.97
N TYR A 43 1.72 -5.17 4.48
CA TYR A 43 0.84 -4.92 5.64
C TYR A 43 1.61 -4.43 6.87
N ARG A 44 2.80 -4.98 7.14
CA ARG A 44 3.64 -4.50 8.26
C ARG A 44 4.20 -3.11 8.01
N ASP A 45 4.58 -2.80 6.77
CA ASP A 45 5.08 -1.46 6.42
C ASP A 45 3.96 -0.41 6.47
N ILE A 46 2.74 -0.76 6.03
CA ILE A 46 1.55 0.08 6.17
C ILE A 46 1.24 0.32 7.65
N LYS A 47 1.26 -0.73 8.47
CA LYS A 47 1.08 -0.58 9.92
C LYS A 47 2.14 0.35 10.54
N ALA A 48 3.39 0.27 10.09
CA ALA A 48 4.44 1.20 10.53
C ALA A 48 4.17 2.66 10.11
N LEU A 49 3.49 2.89 8.99
CA LEU A 49 3.02 4.22 8.59
C LEU A 49 1.86 4.69 9.47
N GLU A 50 0.90 3.81 9.79
CA GLU A 50 -0.20 4.14 10.72
C GLU A 50 0.34 4.48 12.12
N ASP A 51 1.26 3.68 12.65
CA ASP A 51 1.93 3.91 13.93
C ASP A 51 2.74 5.23 13.93
N ALA A 52 3.24 5.65 12.76
CA ALA A 52 3.92 6.93 12.57
C ALA A 52 2.97 8.13 12.42
N GLY A 53 1.65 7.92 12.51
CA GLY A 53 0.63 8.98 12.48
C GLY A 53 0.07 9.29 11.09
N TYR A 54 0.28 8.43 10.08
CA TYR A 54 -0.38 8.55 8.78
C TYR A 54 -1.76 7.84 8.81
N PRO A 55 -2.91 8.56 8.73
CA PRO A 55 -4.26 8.06 8.62
C PRO A 55 -4.46 7.58 7.18
N LEU A 56 -3.97 6.37 6.97
CA LEU A 56 -4.23 5.59 5.78
C LEU A 56 -5.61 4.97 5.95
N VAL A 57 -6.52 5.30 5.03
CA VAL A 57 -7.87 4.71 5.03
C VAL A 57 -7.84 3.51 4.10
N SER A 58 -8.23 2.35 4.62
CA SER A 58 -8.40 1.14 3.82
C SER A 58 -9.89 0.94 3.48
N GLU A 59 -10.22 0.99 2.19
CA GLU A 59 -11.52 0.48 1.73
C GLU A 59 -11.39 -0.99 1.35
N VAL A 60 -12.11 -1.85 2.07
CA VAL A 60 -12.23 -3.26 1.71
C VAL A 60 -13.26 -3.37 0.59
N ILE A 61 -12.80 -3.64 -0.62
CA ILE A 61 -13.69 -3.87 -1.75
C ILE A 61 -14.06 -5.34 -1.79
N GLU A 62 -15.27 -5.65 -1.35
CA GLU A 62 -15.87 -6.96 -1.60
C GLU A 62 -16.44 -7.00 -3.03
N GLY A 63 -15.85 -7.86 -3.86
CA GLY A 63 -16.38 -8.21 -5.17
C GLY A 63 -15.56 -7.67 -6.33
N PHE A 64 -14.71 -8.51 -6.91
CA PHE A 64 -14.55 -8.62 -8.36
C PHE A 64 -14.16 -10.07 -8.70
N LEU A 65 -14.81 -10.61 -9.72
CA LEU A 65 -14.89 -12.03 -10.05
C LEU A 65 -13.51 -12.68 -10.30
N ARG A 66 -13.37 -13.94 -9.79
CA ARG A 66 -12.41 -15.00 -10.16
C ARG A 66 -11.10 -15.08 -9.32
N LYS A 67 -11.10 -16.07 -8.41
CA LYS A 67 -9.99 -16.80 -7.74
C LYS A 67 -8.95 -16.07 -6.86
N GLU A 68 -8.91 -14.75 -6.76
CA GLU A 68 -7.96 -14.06 -5.85
C GLU A 68 -8.66 -13.14 -4.85
N VAL A 69 -9.52 -13.70 -4.00
CA VAL A 69 -10.12 -12.96 -2.88
C VAL A 69 -9.12 -12.93 -1.71
N GLU A 70 -8.08 -12.13 -1.81
CA GLU A 70 -7.29 -11.73 -0.64
C GLU A 70 -7.44 -10.22 -0.48
N ASN A 71 -8.43 -9.81 0.31
CA ASN A 71 -8.60 -8.49 0.93
C ASN A 71 -7.86 -7.36 0.19
N VAL A 72 -8.48 -6.89 -0.89
CA VAL A 72 -7.96 -5.80 -1.68
C VAL A 72 -8.31 -4.49 -0.98
N ALA A 73 -7.54 -4.17 0.07
CA ALA A 73 -7.62 -2.87 0.70
C ALA A 73 -7.06 -1.81 -0.26
N LYS A 74 -7.90 -0.85 -0.66
CA LYS A 74 -7.44 0.39 -1.29
C LYS A 74 -7.00 1.35 -0.22
N TYR A 75 -5.78 1.89 -0.32
CA TYR A 75 -5.29 2.91 0.60
C TYR A 75 -5.28 4.29 -0.06
N HIS A 76 -5.74 5.29 0.69
CA HIS A 76 -5.57 6.70 0.36
C HIS A 76 -5.27 7.52 1.62
N PHE A 77 -4.76 8.75 1.46
CA PHE A 77 -4.57 9.68 2.57
C PHE A 77 -5.89 10.36 2.97
N ALA A 78 -6.25 10.30 4.25
CA ALA A 78 -7.34 11.13 4.80
C ALA A 78 -6.95 12.60 4.99
N TRP A 79 -5.66 12.94 5.16
CA TRP A 79 -5.21 14.32 5.44
C TRP A 79 -5.34 15.29 4.26
N ARG A 80 -5.39 14.80 3.02
CA ARG A 80 -5.24 15.66 1.84
C ARG A 80 -6.49 16.50 1.54
N CYS A 81 -7.57 16.32 2.31
CA CYS A 81 -8.70 17.27 2.44
C CYS A 81 -8.33 18.46 3.36
N LYS A 82 -7.19 19.10 3.10
CA LYS A 82 -6.83 20.45 3.58
C LYS A 82 -6.31 21.29 2.42
N ARG A 83 -7.06 21.25 1.32
CA ARG A 83 -6.98 22.26 0.26
C ARG A 83 -8.38 22.82 -0.01
N CYS A 84 -9.05 23.20 1.07
CA CYS A 84 -9.86 24.40 1.11
C CYS A 84 -8.95 25.55 1.56
#